data_AF-A0A183BJN3-F1
#
_entry.id   AF-A0A183BJN3-F1
#
_cell.length_a   1.000
_cell.length_b   1.000
_cell.length_c   1.000
_cell.angle_alpha   90.00
_cell.angle_beta   90.00
_cell.angle_gamma   90.00
#
_symmetry.space_group_name_H-M   'P 1'
#
loop_
_entity.id
_entity.type
_entity.pdbx_description
1 polymer ?
#
loop_
_entity_poly.entity_id
_entity_poly.type
_entity_poly.pdbx_seq_one_letter_code
_entity_poly.pdbx_strand_id
1 'polypeptide(L)'
;MELLEEDEERSLLRIRFWLVVVAGGTASTFGILANALLTRLFLTRPAFRHSSFFFLGFVALFDTLLDSVYILLLVSWYDFGKLSGSEL
;
A
#
# COMPACT_ATOMS: atom_id res chain seq x y z
N MET A 1 -26.54 12.82 -24.36
CA MET A 1 -26.43 11.43 -23.90
C MET A 1 -24.97 11.11 -23.63
N GLU A 2 -24.07 11.34 -24.59
CA GLU A 2 -22.60 11.23 -24.46
C GLU A 2 -21.99 12.02 -23.27
N LEU A 3 -22.42 13.28 -23.03
CA LEU A 3 -21.97 14.07 -21.88
C LEU A 3 -22.36 13.49 -20.51
N LEU A 4 -23.45 12.71 -20.42
CA LEU A 4 -23.86 12.07 -19.15
C LEU A 4 -23.00 10.83 -18.86
N GLU A 5 -22.59 10.10 -19.89
CA GLU A 5 -21.73 8.93 -19.75
C GLU A 5 -20.31 9.32 -19.32
N GLU A 6 -19.74 10.40 -19.89
CA GLU A 6 -18.42 10.90 -19.48
C GLU A 6 -18.37 11.35 -18.01
N ASP A 7 -19.42 12.00 -17.51
CA ASP A 7 -19.47 12.47 -16.13
C ASP A 7 -19.68 11.31 -15.13
N GLU A 8 -20.46 10.30 -15.51
CA GLU A 8 -20.63 9.09 -14.71
C GLU A 8 -19.30 8.31 -14.61
N GLU A 9 -18.60 8.15 -15.74
CA GLU A 9 -17.29 7.49 -15.80
C GLU A 9 -16.25 8.23 -14.95
N ARG A 10 -16.18 9.56 -15.05
CA ARG A 10 -15.31 10.38 -14.18
C ARG A 10 -15.65 10.23 -12.70
N SER A 11 -16.93 10.12 -12.34
CA SER A 11 -17.33 9.91 -10.95
C SER A 11 -16.87 8.55 -10.41
N LEU A 12 -17.00 7.50 -11.22
CA LEU A 12 -16.59 6.14 -10.84
C LEU A 12 -15.07 6.05 -10.69
N LEU A 13 -14.32 6.69 -11.58
CA LEU A 13 -12.86 6.79 -11.48
C LEU A 13 -12.45 7.52 -10.20
N ARG A 14 -13.10 8.63 -9.86
CA ARG A 14 -12.84 9.39 -8.62
C ARG A 14 -13.12 8.56 -7.37
N ILE A 15 -14.22 7.81 -7.33
CA ILE A 15 -14.57 6.95 -6.19
C ILE A 15 -13.54 5.83 -6.05
N ARG A 16 -13.21 5.12 -7.14
CA ARG A 16 -12.18 4.08 -7.14
C ARG A 16 -10.84 4.62 -6.69
N PHE A 17 -10.49 5.81 -7.16
CA PHE A 17 -9.26 6.49 -6.77
C PHE A 17 -9.19 6.72 -5.26
N TRP A 18 -10.22 7.33 -4.67
CA TRP A 18 -10.30 7.55 -3.23
C TRP A 18 -10.22 6.24 -2.43
N LEU A 19 -10.88 5.20 -2.93
CA LEU A 19 -10.86 3.88 -2.31
C LEU A 19 -9.45 3.29 -2.30
N VAL A 20 -8.75 3.32 -3.44
CA VAL A 20 -7.39 2.81 -3.56
C VAL A 20 -6.45 3.61 -2.66
N VAL A 21 -6.46 4.93 -2.74
CA VAL A 21 -5.51 5.78 -2.00
C VAL A 21 -5.73 5.69 -0.50
N VAL A 22 -6.97 5.85 -0.02
CA VAL A 22 -7.24 5.90 1.42
C VAL A 22 -7.22 4.52 2.02
N ALA A 23 -7.96 3.56 1.46
CA ALA A 23 -8.02 2.23 2.03
C ALA A 23 -6.69 1.50 1.85
N GLY A 24 -6.12 1.54 0.65
CA GLY A 24 -4.83 0.92 0.37
C GLY A 24 -3.69 1.62 1.10
N GLY A 25 -3.65 2.96 1.14
CA GLY A 25 -2.64 3.70 1.89
C GLY A 25 -2.69 3.43 3.40
N THR A 26 -3.89 3.35 3.99
CA THR A 26 -4.06 2.98 5.40
C THR A 26 -3.63 1.53 5.65
N ALA A 27 -4.04 0.60 4.80
CA ALA A 27 -3.68 -0.81 4.92
C ALA A 27 -2.17 -1.02 4.82
N SER A 28 -1.50 -0.41 3.83
CA SER A 28 -0.05 -0.53 3.68
C SER A 28 0.73 0.17 4.79
N THR A 29 0.26 1.31 5.29
CA THR A 29 0.90 1.96 6.45
C THR A 29 0.80 1.08 7.69
N PHE A 30 -0.36 0.46 7.92
CA PHE A 30 -0.55 -0.50 9.00
C PHE A 30 0.31 -1.75 8.82
N GLY A 31 0.36 -2.30 7.60
CA GLY A 31 1.18 -3.47 7.25
C GLY A 31 2.67 -3.25 7.52
N ILE A 32 3.22 -2.11 7.09
CA ILE A 32 4.61 -1.71 7.38
C ILE A 32 4.85 -1.68 8.89
N LEU A 33 3.98 -1.03 9.67
CA LEU A 33 4.14 -0.93 11.12
C LEU A 33 4.06 -2.30 11.81
N ALA A 34 3.06 -3.10 11.44
CA ALA A 34 2.84 -4.43 12.01
C ALA A 34 4.02 -5.37 11.71
N ASN A 35 4.48 -5.38 10.46
CA ASN A 35 5.60 -6.22 10.03
C ASN A 35 6.95 -5.73 10.55
N ALA A 36 7.14 -4.42 10.73
CA ALA A 36 8.31 -3.88 11.42
C ALA A 36 8.36 -4.29 12.90
N LEU A 37 7.22 -4.26 13.60
CA LEU A 37 7.12 -4.74 14.98
C LEU A 37 7.38 -6.25 15.08
N LEU A 38 6.83 -7.04 14.16
CA LEU A 38 7.04 -8.48 14.10
C LEU A 38 8.51 -8.81 13.84
N THR A 39 9.13 -8.12 12.87
CA THR A 39 10.56 -8.24 12.57
C THR A 39 11.42 -7.88 13.80
N ARG A 40 11.07 -6.80 14.51
CA ARG A 40 11.75 -6.43 15.76
C ARG A 40 11.62 -7.52 16.83
N LEU A 41 10.45 -8.12 16.98
CA LEU A 41 10.22 -9.22 17.91
C LEU A 41 11.11 -10.43 17.57
N PHE A 42 11.24 -10.75 16.29
CA PHE A 42 12.14 -11.80 15.79
C PHE A 42 13.60 -11.55 16.10
N LEU A 43 14.07 -10.32 15.86
CA LEU A 43 15.47 -9.95 16.09
C LEU A 43 15.83 -9.91 17.58
N THR A 44 14.88 -9.49 18.43
CA THR A 44 15.13 -9.30 19.86
C THR A 44 14.97 -10.56 20.69
N ARG A 45 14.15 -11.53 20.26
CA ARG A 45 13.88 -12.75 21.05
C ARG A 45 14.42 -14.01 20.38
N PRO A 46 15.57 -14.54 20.86
CA PRO A 46 16.19 -15.75 20.31
C PRO A 46 15.29 -16.97 20.23
N ALA A 47 14.36 -17.10 21.17
CA ALA A 47 13.43 -18.22 21.26
C ALA A 47 12.52 -18.35 20.03
N PHE A 48 12.24 -17.24 19.34
CA PHE A 48 11.45 -17.24 18.10
C PHE A 48 12.26 -17.58 16.85
N ARG A 49 13.58 -17.83 16.96
CA ARG A 49 14.40 -18.23 15.81
C ARG A 49 14.37 -19.73 15.52
N HIS A 50 13.70 -20.53 16.35
CA HIS A 50 13.62 -21.98 16.16
C HIS A 50 12.55 -22.37 15.12
N SER A 51 13.02 -23.07 14.08
CA SER A 51 12.34 -23.78 12.97
C SER A 51 11.04 -23.20 12.38
N SER A 52 9.91 -23.19 13.10
CA SER A 52 8.62 -22.77 12.54
C SER A 52 8.48 -21.27 12.34
N PHE A 53 9.21 -20.48 13.11
CA PHE A 53 9.07 -19.03 13.11
C PHE A 53 10.02 -18.34 12.12
N PHE A 54 11.13 -18.97 11.73
CA PHE A 54 12.08 -18.36 10.77
C PHE A 54 11.42 -17.93 9.45
N PHE A 55 10.44 -18.71 8.96
CA PHE A 55 9.65 -18.36 7.77
C PHE A 55 8.81 -17.09 7.96
N LEU A 56 8.29 -16.87 9.17
CA LEU A 56 7.46 -15.71 9.50
C LEU A 56 8.25 -14.39 9.42
N GLY A 57 9.55 -14.42 9.70
CA GLY A 57 10.44 -13.26 9.48
C GLY A 57 10.61 -12.91 7.99
N PHE A 58 10.70 -13.92 7.12
CA PHE A 58 10.73 -13.70 5.66
C PHE A 58 9.42 -13.14 5.13
N VAL A 59 8.29 -13.63 5.63
CA VAL A 59 6.95 -13.09 5.29
C VAL A 59 6.84 -11.63 5.70
N ALA A 60 7.23 -11.29 6.93
CA ALA A 60 7.20 -9.90 7.41
C ALA A 60 8.06 -8.97 6.54
N LEU A 61 9.25 -9.43 6.12
CA LEU A 61 10.12 -8.67 5.23
C LEU A 61 9.51 -8.49 3.84
N PHE A 62 8.91 -9.54 3.28
CA PHE A 62 8.25 -9.49 1.98
C PHE A 62 7.02 -8.59 1.98
N ASP A 63 6.17 -8.68 3.00
CA ASP A 63 5.00 -7.81 3.15
C ASP A 63 5.42 -6.34 3.28
N THR A 64 6.45 -6.05 4.08
CA THR A 64 6.98 -4.68 4.21
C THR A 64 7.49 -4.14 2.86
N LEU A 65 8.11 -4.99 2.04
CA LEU A 65 8.59 -4.62 0.71
C LEU A 65 7.43 -4.36 -0.25
N LEU A 66 6.40 -5.21 -0.25
CA LEU A 66 5.20 -5.01 -1.05
C LEU A 66 4.46 -3.72 -0.66
N ASP A 67 4.28 -3.47 0.62
CA ASP A 67 3.65 -2.24 1.11
C ASP A 67 4.48 -1.00 0.75
N SER A 68 5.81 -1.10 0.82
CA SER A 68 6.70 -0.01 0.41
C SER A 68 6.59 0.27 -1.10
N VAL A 69 6.55 -0.77 -1.94
CA VAL A 69 6.35 -0.65 -3.39
C VAL A 69 4.98 -0.03 -3.68
N TYR A 70 3.93 -0.44 -2.97
CA TYR A 70 2.60 0.12 -3.12
C TYR A 70 2.57 1.63 -2.83
N ILE A 71 3.18 2.06 -1.73
CA ILE A 71 3.31 3.48 -1.39
C ILE A 71 4.13 4.23 -2.44
N LEU A 72 5.24 3.66 -2.92
CA LEU A 72 6.05 4.28 -3.98
C LEU A 72 5.26 4.46 -5.27
N LEU A 73 4.44 3.46 -5.65
CA LEU A 73 3.56 3.57 -6.82
C LEU A 73 2.50 4.66 -6.63
N LEU A 74 1.89 4.76 -5.45
CA LEU A 74 0.96 5.86 -5.14
C LEU A 74 1.62 7.23 -5.27
N VAL A 75 2.83 7.39 -4.73
CA VAL A 75 3.58 8.66 -4.79
C VAL A 75 3.98 8.99 -6.23
N SER A 76 4.51 8.01 -6.97
CA SER A 76 4.89 8.20 -8.38
C SER A 76 3.69 8.57 -9.24
N TRP A 77 2.54 7.97 -8.97
CA TRP A 77 1.31 8.27 -9.70
C TRP A 77 0.76 9.65 -9.35
N TYR A 78 0.81 10.05 -8.07
CA TYR A 78 0.47 11.41 -7.64
C TYR A 78 1.34 12.47 -8.33
N ASP A 79 2.65 12.24 -8.40
CA ASP A 79 3.59 13.14 -9.07
C ASP A 79 3.33 13.22 -10.58
N PHE A 80 3.03 12.08 -11.21
CA PHE A 80 2.62 12.05 -12.62
C PHE A 80 1.32 12.82 -12.88
N GLY A 81 0.29 12.65 -12.03
CA GLY A 81 -0.97 13.39 -12.14
C GLY A 81 -0.78 14.90 -12.00
N LYS A 82 0.12 15.31 -11.10
CA LYS A 82 0.50 16.72 -10.91
C LYS A 82 1.24 17.29 -12.13
N LEU A 83 2.16 16.53 -12.72
CA LEU A 83 2.92 16.94 -13.92
C LEU A 83 2.05 17.01 -15.18
N SER A 84 1.03 16.15 -15.26
CA SER A 84 0.04 16.07 -16.35
C SER A 84 -0.94 17.27 -16.36
N GLY A 85 -1.03 18.05 -15.28
CA GLY A 85 -2.03 19.09 -15.13
C GLY A 85 -3.47 18.55 -15.05
N SER A 86 -3.61 17.23 -14.94
CA SER A 86 -4.89 16.55 -14.70
C SER A 86 -5.19 16.62 -13.21
N GLU A 87 -5.75 17.74 -12.76
CA GLU A 87 -6.46 17.80 -11.49
C GLU A 87 -7.76 16.99 -11.68
N LEU A 88 -7.71 15.70 -11.37
CA LEU A 88 -8.92 14.89 -11.19
C LEU A 88 -9.71 15.38 -9.97
#